data_AF-A0A5C5VHF5-F1
#
_entry.id   AF-A0A5C5VHF5-F1
#
_cell.length_a   1.000
_cell.length_b   1.000
_cell.length_c   1.000
_cell.angle_alpha   90.00
_cell.angle_beta   90.00
_cell.angle_gamma   90.00
#
_symmetry.space_group_name_H-M   'P 1'
#
loop_
_entity.id
_entity.type
_entity.pdbx_description
1 polymer ?
#
loop_
_entity_poly.entity_id
_entity_poly.type
_entity_poly.pdbx_seq_one_letter_code
_entity_poly.pdbx_strand_id
1 'polypeptide(L)'
;MPHRICSLLSGLLICSLPVLAVAEDRLWTGAVSNDVTNAGNWDLGLPTGADRANFRADGSPGAPDLGANNVTWDQLRFNNIGPTHIQGAGVINLNAGSNPAVYSEGGAVGPSVVDPDIVTAGEIQSNGDHDLVFNGSVTAGGIQAFSSTSTYNGDVTVTAEFISANSTIIFNGNYHRSTAVAGIGINNSGSDVTFTTLSSDDPLHPNGANILNLYGNHTIRNGQNNTFNDSRPWGRNGTTNTYSLNGFDDTVPFIGTDNGSTMVIDFGTPGVANSLIWQEGGFNGTGAAYLVEGFDVGLDSLRLGVSAPFADTQLTQITVNGIAYSADDPMTGAAYWSLDGNNFVQVLQGGVPEPSASTLLLLALAGSTRRRSPRGGHRRSC
;
A
#
# COMPACT_ATOMS: atom_id res chain seq x y z
N MET A 1 -89.80 -20.83 -15.14
CA MET A 1 -88.54 -20.09 -15.40
C MET A 1 -88.00 -19.60 -14.06
N PRO A 2 -86.96 -20.24 -13.48
CA PRO A 2 -86.31 -19.73 -12.28
C PRO A 2 -84.92 -19.15 -12.59
N HIS A 3 -84.63 -18.01 -11.98
CA HIS A 3 -83.36 -17.29 -12.02
C HIS A 3 -82.23 -18.11 -11.40
N ARG A 4 -81.10 -18.23 -12.11
CA ARG A 4 -79.83 -18.70 -11.54
C ARG A 4 -79.08 -17.51 -10.96
N ILE A 5 -78.93 -17.52 -9.64
CA ILE A 5 -78.04 -16.64 -8.88
C ILE A 5 -76.61 -17.15 -9.08
N CYS A 6 -75.75 -16.31 -9.65
CA CYS A 6 -74.33 -16.55 -9.80
C CYS A 6 -73.64 -16.04 -8.52
N SER A 7 -73.14 -16.95 -7.69
CA SER A 7 -72.34 -16.61 -6.51
C SER A 7 -70.87 -16.48 -6.94
N LEU A 8 -70.35 -15.25 -6.99
CA LEU A 8 -68.91 -15.00 -7.09
C LEU A 8 -68.28 -15.23 -5.72
N LEU A 9 -67.54 -16.33 -5.58
CA LEU A 9 -66.58 -16.51 -4.49
C LEU A 9 -65.31 -15.72 -4.84
N SER A 10 -65.12 -14.57 -4.20
CA SER A 10 -63.83 -13.85 -4.21
C SER A 10 -62.85 -14.61 -3.32
N GLY A 11 -61.99 -15.43 -3.92
CA GLY A 11 -60.82 -16.01 -3.26
C GLY A 11 -59.76 -14.93 -3.06
N LEU A 12 -59.60 -14.47 -1.82
CA LEU A 12 -58.50 -13.61 -1.42
C LEU A 12 -57.21 -14.44 -1.42
N LEU A 13 -56.42 -14.35 -2.48
CA LEU A 13 -55.09 -14.94 -2.57
C LEU A 13 -54.14 -14.07 -1.72
N ILE A 14 -53.90 -14.48 -0.47
CA ILE A 14 -52.87 -13.88 0.37
C ILE A 14 -51.53 -14.38 -0.17
N CYS A 15 -50.89 -13.59 -1.02
CA CYS A 15 -49.46 -13.74 -1.28
C CYS A 15 -48.72 -13.50 0.03
N SER A 16 -48.35 -14.57 0.73
CA SER A 16 -47.37 -14.52 1.80
C SER A 16 -46.01 -14.19 1.18
N LEU A 17 -45.73 -12.90 1.06
CA LEU A 17 -44.36 -12.45 0.82
C LEU A 17 -43.50 -12.99 1.97
N PRO A 18 -42.36 -13.65 1.69
CA PRO A 18 -41.44 -14.01 2.75
C PRO A 18 -41.02 -12.70 3.43
N VAL A 19 -41.36 -12.56 4.71
CA VAL A 19 -40.79 -11.52 5.56
C VAL A 19 -39.30 -11.86 5.59
N LEU A 20 -38.49 -11.06 4.89
CA LEU A 20 -37.04 -11.09 5.06
C LEU A 20 -36.79 -10.83 6.54
N ALA A 21 -36.35 -11.86 7.26
CA ALA A 21 -35.95 -11.71 8.64
C ALA A 21 -34.83 -10.67 8.67
N VAL A 22 -35.04 -9.58 9.39
CA VAL A 22 -34.04 -8.52 9.54
C VAL A 22 -32.90 -9.09 10.38
N ALA A 23 -31.66 -8.91 9.95
CA ALA A 23 -30.49 -9.36 10.69
C ALA A 23 -30.46 -8.70 12.07
N GLU A 24 -30.61 -9.50 13.13
CA GLU A 24 -30.55 -8.99 14.51
C GLU A 24 -29.10 -8.78 14.93
N ASP A 25 -28.82 -7.70 15.67
CA ASP A 25 -27.53 -7.54 16.32
C ASP A 25 -27.50 -8.46 17.55
N ARG A 26 -26.53 -9.37 17.61
CA ARG A 26 -26.26 -10.22 18.77
C ARG A 26 -25.01 -9.69 19.45
N LEU A 27 -25.16 -9.28 20.71
CA LEU A 27 -24.10 -8.63 21.45
C LEU A 27 -23.28 -9.64 22.25
N TRP A 28 -21.97 -9.62 22.06
CA TRP A 28 -21.03 -10.31 22.94
C TRP A 28 -21.03 -9.68 24.34
N THR A 29 -21.26 -10.51 25.35
CA THR A 29 -21.25 -10.13 26.77
C THR A 29 -20.14 -10.82 27.55
N GLY A 30 -19.65 -11.98 27.09
CA GLY A 30 -18.64 -12.78 27.78
C GLY A 30 -19.01 -13.19 29.21
N ALA A 31 -20.31 -13.19 29.55
CA ALA A 31 -20.76 -13.28 30.94
C ALA A 31 -20.49 -14.63 31.62
N VAL A 32 -20.35 -15.72 30.85
CA VAL A 32 -20.23 -17.09 31.35
C VAL A 32 -18.85 -17.68 31.09
N SER A 33 -18.27 -17.44 29.92
CA SER A 33 -16.95 -17.90 29.50
C SER A 33 -16.43 -17.08 28.31
N ASN A 34 -15.25 -17.43 27.80
CA ASN A 34 -14.71 -16.86 26.56
C ASN A 34 -15.21 -17.57 25.29
N ASP A 35 -15.81 -18.76 25.42
CA ASP A 35 -16.23 -19.59 24.29
C ASP A 35 -17.39 -18.93 23.51
N VAL A 36 -17.16 -18.58 22.25
CA VAL A 36 -18.17 -17.92 21.41
C VAL A 36 -19.35 -18.81 21.07
N THR A 37 -19.21 -20.13 21.20
CA THR A 37 -20.29 -21.09 20.93
C THR A 37 -21.26 -21.25 22.12
N ASN A 38 -20.91 -20.69 23.28
CA ASN A 38 -21.77 -20.69 24.44
C ASN A 38 -22.82 -19.58 24.35
N ALA A 39 -24.08 -19.96 24.17
CA ALA A 39 -25.22 -19.05 24.09
C ALA A 39 -25.35 -18.09 25.29
N GLY A 40 -24.85 -18.49 26.47
CA GLY A 40 -24.85 -17.64 27.67
C GLY A 40 -23.92 -16.43 27.59
N ASN A 41 -23.01 -16.39 26.62
CA ASN A 41 -22.12 -15.25 26.39
C ASN A 41 -22.71 -14.19 25.46
N TRP A 42 -23.95 -14.37 25.00
CA TRP A 42 -24.63 -13.47 24.07
C TRP A 42 -25.94 -12.96 24.67
N ASP A 43 -26.25 -11.68 24.47
CA ASP A 43 -27.42 -11.02 25.07
C ASP A 43 -28.77 -11.67 24.71
N LEU A 44 -28.89 -12.14 23.47
CA LEU A 44 -30.10 -12.75 22.91
C LEU A 44 -29.86 -14.20 22.45
N GLY A 45 -28.91 -14.89 23.06
CA GLY A 45 -28.50 -16.24 22.68
C GLY A 45 -27.52 -16.29 21.50
N LEU A 46 -27.13 -17.51 21.11
CA LEU A 46 -26.08 -17.73 20.12
C LEU A 46 -26.45 -17.10 18.76
N PRO A 47 -25.56 -16.29 18.13
CA PRO A 47 -25.80 -15.77 16.80
C PRO A 47 -25.89 -16.89 15.77
N THR A 48 -26.82 -16.74 14.84
CA THR A 48 -27.00 -17.61 13.68
C THR A 48 -26.36 -16.97 12.43
N GLY A 49 -26.37 -17.69 11.31
CA GLY A 49 -25.87 -17.16 10.04
C GLY A 49 -26.64 -15.95 9.49
N ALA A 50 -27.80 -15.61 10.03
CA ALA A 50 -28.56 -14.42 9.66
C ALA A 50 -28.31 -13.23 10.60
N ASP A 51 -27.60 -13.45 11.71
CA ASP A 51 -27.39 -12.44 12.75
C ASP A 51 -26.03 -11.74 12.59
N ARG A 52 -25.96 -10.50 13.07
CA ARG A 52 -24.74 -9.69 13.11
C ARG A 52 -24.07 -9.90 14.47
N ALA A 53 -22.87 -10.46 14.49
CA ALA A 53 -22.09 -10.63 15.72
C ALA A 53 -21.41 -9.30 16.07
N ASN A 54 -21.86 -8.67 17.14
CA ASN A 54 -21.38 -7.36 17.57
C ASN A 54 -20.52 -7.48 18.83
N PHE A 55 -19.26 -7.10 18.72
CA PHE A 55 -18.31 -7.09 19.83
C PHE A 55 -18.16 -5.67 20.39
N ARG A 56 -18.54 -5.51 21.67
CA ARG A 56 -18.31 -4.28 22.45
C ARG A 56 -17.24 -4.53 23.50
N ALA A 57 -16.03 -4.03 23.27
CA ALA A 57 -14.99 -4.16 24.29
C ALA A 57 -14.93 -2.90 25.16
N ASP A 58 -15.62 -2.90 26.30
CA ASP A 58 -15.11 -2.29 27.56
C ASP A 58 -15.99 -2.72 28.76
N GLY A 59 -16.23 -4.03 28.89
CA GLY A 59 -17.04 -4.53 30.01
C GLY A 59 -17.32 -6.03 30.02
N SER A 60 -17.16 -6.73 28.90
CA SER A 60 -17.25 -8.20 28.89
C SER A 60 -16.03 -8.81 29.58
N PRO A 61 -16.19 -9.68 30.59
CA PRO A 61 -15.07 -10.31 31.26
C PRO A 61 -14.47 -11.40 30.36
N GLY A 62 -13.58 -11.02 29.45
CA GLY A 62 -12.79 -11.94 28.65
C GLY A 62 -12.83 -11.68 27.14
N ALA A 63 -11.72 -12.06 26.49
CA ALA A 63 -11.55 -12.05 25.05
C ALA A 63 -12.36 -13.20 24.42
N PRO A 64 -13.18 -12.96 23.39
CA PRO A 64 -13.88 -14.03 22.66
C PRO A 64 -12.90 -15.08 22.12
N ASP A 65 -13.22 -16.36 22.28
CA ASP A 65 -12.41 -17.50 21.83
C ASP A 65 -13.27 -18.49 21.01
N LEU A 66 -12.86 -18.75 19.77
CA LEU A 66 -13.47 -19.74 18.88
C LEU A 66 -12.99 -21.16 19.18
N GLY A 67 -11.86 -21.32 19.87
CA GLY A 67 -11.16 -22.59 19.96
C GLY A 67 -10.85 -23.12 18.55
N ALA A 68 -11.25 -24.36 18.26
CA ALA A 68 -11.13 -24.96 16.92
C ALA A 68 -12.46 -24.97 16.14
N ASN A 69 -13.48 -24.25 16.62
CA ASN A 69 -14.81 -24.29 16.04
C ASN A 69 -14.96 -23.31 14.87
N ASN A 70 -15.68 -23.72 13.84
CA ASN A 70 -16.13 -22.82 12.79
C ASN A 70 -17.46 -22.17 13.20
N VAL A 71 -17.59 -20.88 12.93
CA VAL A 71 -18.82 -20.13 13.15
C VAL A 71 -19.34 -19.56 11.84
N THR A 72 -20.64 -19.26 11.80
CA THR A 72 -21.29 -18.64 10.67
C THR A 72 -22.18 -17.52 11.14
N TRP A 73 -21.93 -16.30 10.66
CA TRP A 73 -22.68 -15.09 10.97
C TRP A 73 -23.03 -14.34 9.68
N ASP A 74 -23.90 -13.35 9.77
CA ASP A 74 -24.15 -12.45 8.65
C ASP A 74 -23.02 -11.42 8.51
N GLN A 75 -22.67 -10.79 9.63
CA GLN A 75 -21.67 -9.72 9.74
C GLN A 75 -20.85 -9.88 11.02
N LEU A 76 -19.59 -9.48 10.97
CA LEU A 76 -18.74 -9.24 12.13
C LEU A 76 -18.60 -7.73 12.35
N ARG A 77 -19.01 -7.24 13.52
CA ARG A 77 -19.01 -5.82 13.84
C ARG A 77 -18.14 -5.52 15.06
N PHE A 78 -17.22 -4.58 14.89
CA PHE A 78 -16.45 -3.96 15.96
C PHE A 78 -17.01 -2.58 16.23
N ASN A 79 -17.37 -2.33 17.47
CA ASN A 79 -17.90 -1.03 17.85
C ASN A 79 -16.80 -0.05 18.28
N ASN A 80 -17.21 1.18 18.61
CA ASN A 80 -16.32 2.27 18.99
C ASN A 80 -16.02 2.37 20.51
N ILE A 81 -16.30 1.32 21.30
CA ILE A 81 -16.17 1.39 22.76
C ILE A 81 -14.75 0.97 23.21
N GLY A 82 -14.14 -0.01 22.54
CA GLY A 82 -12.75 -0.40 22.82
C GLY A 82 -12.26 -1.57 21.97
N PRO A 83 -10.99 -1.98 22.17
CA PRO A 83 -10.34 -3.02 21.36
C PRO A 83 -10.87 -4.42 21.66
N THR A 84 -11.20 -5.18 20.62
CA THR A 84 -11.60 -6.59 20.76
C THR A 84 -10.48 -7.49 20.24
N HIS A 85 -10.12 -8.53 20.99
CA HIS A 85 -9.25 -9.60 20.49
C HIS A 85 -10.04 -10.89 20.40
N ILE A 86 -10.35 -11.33 19.17
CA ILE A 86 -11.00 -12.62 18.90
C ILE A 86 -9.90 -13.66 18.70
N GLN A 87 -9.89 -14.68 19.56
CA GLN A 87 -8.91 -15.76 19.59
C GLN A 87 -9.46 -17.04 18.96
N GLY A 88 -8.55 -17.98 18.68
CA GLY A 88 -8.88 -19.33 18.21
C GLY A 88 -8.31 -19.63 16.82
N ALA A 89 -8.29 -20.91 16.47
CA ALA A 89 -7.82 -21.46 15.20
C ALA A 89 -8.97 -21.91 14.28
N GLY A 90 -10.22 -21.59 14.64
CA GLY A 90 -11.39 -21.84 13.82
C GLY A 90 -11.51 -20.87 12.62
N VAL A 91 -12.61 -20.98 11.89
CA VAL A 91 -12.94 -20.10 10.75
C VAL A 91 -14.23 -19.33 11.00
N ILE A 92 -14.21 -18.03 10.74
CA ILE A 92 -15.39 -17.17 10.71
C ILE A 92 -15.92 -17.09 9.28
N ASN A 93 -17.08 -17.70 9.03
CA ASN A 93 -17.77 -17.60 7.74
C ASN A 93 -18.82 -16.49 7.82
N LEU A 94 -18.74 -15.49 6.93
CA LEU A 94 -19.69 -14.37 6.90
C LEU A 94 -20.51 -14.41 5.62
N ASN A 95 -21.83 -14.54 5.77
CA ASN A 95 -22.77 -14.67 4.66
C ASN A 95 -22.90 -13.39 3.83
N ALA A 96 -22.50 -12.23 4.38
CA ALA A 96 -22.53 -10.94 3.70
C ALA A 96 -23.93 -10.51 3.20
N GLY A 97 -25.00 -10.92 3.91
CA GLY A 97 -26.32 -10.32 3.73
C GLY A 97 -26.31 -8.84 4.14
N SER A 98 -25.47 -8.49 5.13
CA SER A 98 -25.00 -7.13 5.38
C SER A 98 -23.64 -6.89 4.69
N ASN A 99 -23.51 -5.77 3.98
CA ASN A 99 -22.24 -5.32 3.38
C ASN A 99 -21.91 -3.91 3.90
N PRO A 100 -20.71 -3.68 4.46
CA PRO A 100 -19.56 -4.58 4.58
C PRO A 100 -19.80 -5.78 5.52
N ALA A 101 -19.19 -6.93 5.23
CA ALA A 101 -19.31 -8.15 6.04
C ALA A 101 -18.48 -8.08 7.32
N VAL A 102 -17.33 -7.41 7.28
CA VAL A 102 -16.60 -6.97 8.49
C VAL A 102 -16.69 -5.46 8.58
N TYR A 103 -17.20 -4.94 9.68
CA TYR A 103 -17.40 -3.51 9.87
C TYR A 103 -16.80 -3.03 11.19
N SER A 104 -15.88 -2.07 11.13
CA SER A 104 -15.54 -1.23 12.28
C SER A 104 -16.35 0.07 12.25
N GLU A 105 -16.95 0.43 13.37
CA GLU A 105 -17.65 1.71 13.55
C GLU A 105 -16.72 2.93 13.64
N GLY A 106 -15.41 2.70 13.78
CA GLY A 106 -14.42 3.73 14.06
C GLY A 106 -14.39 4.21 15.50
N GLY A 107 -13.61 5.26 15.77
CA GLY A 107 -13.37 5.79 17.10
C GLY A 107 -11.95 5.52 17.59
N ALA A 108 -11.43 6.41 18.45
CA ALA A 108 -10.06 6.34 18.97
C ALA A 108 -9.92 5.26 20.05
N VAL A 109 -10.11 4.02 19.64
CA VAL A 109 -9.94 2.81 20.44
C VAL A 109 -8.66 2.12 19.99
N GLY A 110 -8.03 1.35 20.88
CA GLY A 110 -6.90 0.51 20.47
C GLY A 110 -7.30 -0.47 19.34
N PRO A 111 -6.32 -1.13 18.70
CA PRO A 111 -6.58 -2.04 17.61
C PRO A 111 -7.46 -3.22 18.05
N SER A 112 -8.42 -3.59 17.21
CA SER A 112 -9.07 -4.91 17.31
C SER A 112 -8.29 -5.94 16.52
N VAL A 113 -8.12 -7.13 17.11
CA VAL A 113 -7.33 -8.24 16.56
C VAL A 113 -8.24 -9.44 16.30
N VAL A 114 -8.10 -10.07 15.15
CA VAL A 114 -8.80 -11.31 14.78
C VAL A 114 -7.78 -12.38 14.43
N ASP A 115 -7.64 -13.39 15.29
CA ASP A 115 -6.77 -14.54 15.04
C ASP A 115 -7.34 -15.58 14.06
N PRO A 116 -8.64 -15.90 14.10
CA PRO A 116 -9.26 -16.83 13.15
C PRO A 116 -9.16 -16.39 11.69
N ASP A 117 -9.23 -17.36 10.79
CA ASP A 117 -9.44 -17.09 9.37
C ASP A 117 -10.83 -16.48 9.14
N ILE A 118 -10.93 -15.58 8.15
CA ILE A 118 -12.20 -15.00 7.71
C ILE A 118 -12.49 -15.41 6.27
N VAL A 119 -13.71 -15.89 6.03
CA VAL A 119 -14.20 -16.21 4.68
C VAL A 119 -15.52 -15.49 4.44
N THR A 120 -15.54 -14.63 3.43
CA THR A 120 -16.73 -13.89 3.02
C THR A 120 -16.70 -13.51 1.54
N ALA A 121 -17.88 -13.35 0.95
CA ALA A 121 -18.02 -12.72 -0.37
C ALA A 121 -18.21 -11.19 -0.27
N GLY A 122 -18.41 -10.65 0.94
CA GLY A 122 -18.61 -9.22 1.18
C GLY A 122 -17.32 -8.46 1.44
N GLU A 123 -17.44 -7.16 1.68
CA GLU A 123 -16.30 -6.27 1.91
C GLU A 123 -15.83 -6.30 3.36
N ILE A 124 -14.54 -6.04 3.57
CA ILE A 124 -13.98 -5.68 4.88
C ILE A 124 -13.80 -4.17 4.90
N GLN A 125 -14.41 -3.50 5.88
CA GLN A 125 -14.32 -2.06 6.04
C GLN A 125 -13.85 -1.68 7.45
N SER A 126 -12.70 -1.03 7.53
CA SER A 126 -12.26 -0.29 8.71
C SER A 126 -12.55 1.20 8.54
N ASN A 127 -12.98 1.86 9.62
CA ASN A 127 -13.36 3.28 9.59
C ASN A 127 -12.75 4.03 10.78
N GLY A 128 -12.57 5.34 10.62
CA GLY A 128 -12.13 6.24 11.69
C GLY A 128 -10.81 5.81 12.32
N ASP A 129 -10.56 6.24 13.56
CA ASP A 129 -9.32 5.93 14.27
C ASP A 129 -9.27 4.50 14.88
N HIS A 130 -10.05 3.55 14.33
CA HIS A 130 -10.12 2.18 14.82
C HIS A 130 -9.35 1.22 13.90
N ASP A 131 -8.18 0.82 14.36
CA ASP A 131 -7.33 -0.11 13.64
C ASP A 131 -7.86 -1.55 13.72
N LEU A 132 -7.72 -2.28 12.61
CA LEU A 132 -8.01 -3.71 12.53
C LEU A 132 -6.76 -4.50 12.17
N VAL A 133 -6.53 -5.60 12.88
CA VAL A 133 -5.43 -6.53 12.63
C VAL A 133 -6.00 -7.93 12.43
N PHE A 134 -5.71 -8.55 11.30
CA PHE A 134 -6.09 -9.92 10.97
C PHE A 134 -4.85 -10.80 11.00
N ASN A 135 -4.77 -11.72 11.96
CA ASN A 135 -3.66 -12.69 12.05
C ASN A 135 -3.91 -13.95 11.22
N GLY A 136 -5.18 -14.36 11.08
CA GLY A 136 -5.59 -15.41 10.16
C GLY A 136 -5.64 -14.94 8.71
N SER A 137 -5.79 -15.89 7.80
CA SER A 137 -6.00 -15.62 6.39
C SER A 137 -7.39 -15.02 6.15
N VAL A 138 -7.49 -14.16 5.13
CA VAL A 138 -8.70 -13.43 4.79
C VAL A 138 -9.09 -13.72 3.34
N THR A 139 -10.28 -14.25 3.13
CA THR A 139 -10.94 -14.28 1.83
C THR A 139 -12.14 -13.34 1.85
N ALA A 140 -12.15 -12.33 0.99
CA ALA A 140 -13.17 -11.28 0.98
C ALA A 140 -13.61 -10.88 -0.45
N GLY A 141 -14.74 -10.21 -0.56
CA GLY A 141 -15.14 -9.51 -1.79
C GLY A 141 -14.18 -8.38 -2.12
N GLY A 142 -13.86 -7.53 -1.15
CA GLY A 142 -12.96 -6.39 -1.31
C GLY A 142 -12.51 -5.81 0.04
N ILE A 143 -11.58 -4.86 -0.01
CA ILE A 143 -10.99 -4.21 1.16
C ILE A 143 -11.20 -2.71 1.07
N GLN A 144 -11.66 -2.16 2.20
CA GLN A 144 -11.88 -0.74 2.38
C GLN A 144 -11.28 -0.28 3.71
N ALA A 145 -10.55 0.83 3.70
CA ALA A 145 -9.97 1.40 4.91
C ALA A 145 -10.05 2.92 4.89
N PHE A 146 -10.81 3.49 5.83
CA PHE A 146 -11.10 4.92 5.85
C PHE A 146 -10.63 5.59 7.15
N SER A 147 -9.55 6.35 7.08
CA SER A 147 -8.90 7.04 8.22
C SER A 147 -8.36 6.12 9.34
N SER A 148 -8.26 4.81 9.08
CA SER A 148 -7.79 3.75 9.99
C SER A 148 -6.50 3.09 9.50
N THR A 149 -5.89 2.22 10.30
CA THR A 149 -4.91 1.24 9.81
C THR A 149 -5.57 -0.14 9.70
N SER A 150 -5.41 -0.81 8.57
CA SER A 150 -5.77 -2.23 8.42
C SER A 150 -4.54 -3.08 8.12
N THR A 151 -4.24 -4.02 9.01
CA THR A 151 -3.09 -4.92 8.92
C THR A 151 -3.55 -6.35 8.68
N TYR A 152 -2.96 -7.00 7.71
CA TYR A 152 -3.25 -8.39 7.33
C TYR A 152 -1.95 -9.20 7.42
N ASN A 153 -1.81 -9.98 8.49
CA ASN A 153 -0.66 -10.84 8.73
C ASN A 153 -0.78 -12.21 8.05
N GLY A 154 -2.01 -12.71 7.86
CA GLY A 154 -2.30 -13.87 7.02
C GLY A 154 -2.39 -13.50 5.53
N ASP A 155 -2.56 -14.52 4.69
CA ASP A 155 -2.79 -14.32 3.25
C ASP A 155 -4.15 -13.68 3.00
N VAL A 156 -4.22 -12.81 1.99
CA VAL A 156 -5.42 -12.08 1.60
C VAL A 156 -5.80 -12.47 0.18
N THR A 157 -7.00 -13.01 0.00
CA THR A 157 -7.60 -13.28 -1.30
C THR A 157 -8.84 -12.41 -1.51
N VAL A 158 -8.88 -11.64 -2.60
CA VAL A 158 -10.03 -10.80 -2.95
C VAL A 158 -10.50 -10.99 -4.38
N THR A 159 -11.76 -10.63 -4.65
CA THR A 159 -12.33 -10.66 -6.03
C THR A 159 -12.50 -9.26 -6.63
N ALA A 160 -12.61 -8.21 -5.82
CA ALA A 160 -12.75 -6.84 -6.28
C ALA A 160 -11.54 -6.38 -7.11
N GLU A 161 -11.79 -5.48 -8.05
CA GLU A 161 -10.74 -4.76 -8.77
C GLU A 161 -10.02 -3.73 -7.90
N PHE A 162 -10.77 -3.10 -7.00
CA PHE A 162 -10.30 -1.95 -6.25
C PHE A 162 -10.09 -2.25 -4.77
N ILE A 163 -8.96 -1.78 -4.25
CA ILE A 163 -8.79 -1.44 -2.84
C ILE A 163 -9.27 0.01 -2.67
N SER A 164 -10.21 0.23 -1.74
CA SER A 164 -10.77 1.55 -1.49
C SER A 164 -10.22 2.15 -0.21
N ALA A 165 -9.29 3.10 -0.32
CA ALA A 165 -8.57 3.59 0.85
C ALA A 165 -8.18 5.06 0.79
N ASN A 166 -8.24 5.73 1.94
CA ASN A 166 -7.63 7.04 2.18
C ASN A 166 -6.75 7.02 3.44
N SER A 167 -6.15 5.85 3.70
CA SER A 167 -5.56 5.49 4.98
C SER A 167 -4.44 4.46 4.81
N THR A 168 -3.98 3.84 5.91
CA THR A 168 -2.85 2.89 5.86
C THR A 168 -3.35 1.45 5.75
N ILE A 169 -2.83 0.70 4.78
CA ILE A 169 -3.08 -0.75 4.66
C ILE A 169 -1.75 -1.49 4.57
N ILE A 170 -1.61 -2.56 5.36
CA ILE A 170 -0.39 -3.35 5.43
C ILE A 170 -0.73 -4.81 5.15
N PHE A 171 -0.27 -5.35 4.02
CA PHE A 171 -0.33 -6.77 3.68
C PHE A 171 1.01 -7.41 4.00
N ASN A 172 1.14 -7.96 5.20
CA ASN A 172 2.32 -8.72 5.61
C ASN A 172 2.31 -10.13 4.99
N GLY A 173 1.13 -10.74 4.84
CA GLY A 173 0.93 -11.96 4.05
C GLY A 173 0.82 -11.67 2.54
N ASN A 174 0.49 -12.70 1.76
CA ASN A 174 0.35 -12.53 0.31
C ASN A 174 -0.98 -11.85 -0.06
N TYR A 175 -0.95 -10.78 -0.85
CA TYR A 175 -2.16 -10.25 -1.46
C TYR A 175 -2.39 -10.92 -2.82
N HIS A 176 -3.56 -11.53 -2.99
CA HIS A 176 -3.95 -12.23 -4.20
C HIS A 176 -5.33 -11.75 -4.69
N ARG A 177 -5.40 -11.31 -5.95
CA ARG A 177 -6.67 -11.04 -6.61
C ARG A 177 -7.10 -12.26 -7.42
N SER A 178 -8.13 -12.97 -6.95
CA SER A 178 -8.64 -14.20 -7.55
C SER A 178 -9.60 -13.94 -8.72
N THR A 179 -9.13 -13.17 -9.71
CA THR A 179 -9.84 -12.94 -10.98
C THR A 179 -8.84 -12.83 -12.12
N ALA A 180 -9.11 -13.48 -13.24
CA ALA A 180 -8.23 -13.51 -14.41
C ALA A 180 -8.20 -12.18 -15.23
N VAL A 181 -8.52 -11.04 -14.61
CA VAL A 181 -8.62 -9.74 -15.27
C VAL A 181 -7.36 -8.91 -15.01
N ALA A 182 -6.94 -8.17 -16.02
CA ALA A 182 -5.61 -7.61 -16.20
C ALA A 182 -5.27 -6.36 -15.35
N GLY A 183 -5.87 -6.14 -14.17
CA GLY A 183 -5.43 -5.01 -13.34
C GLY A 183 -6.07 -4.87 -11.98
N ILE A 184 -5.32 -4.30 -11.05
CA ILE A 184 -5.74 -3.93 -9.70
C ILE A 184 -5.79 -2.40 -9.64
N GLY A 185 -6.72 -1.84 -8.87
CA GLY A 185 -6.82 -0.41 -8.63
C GLY A 185 -6.76 -0.06 -7.14
N ILE A 186 -6.23 1.12 -6.84
CA ILE A 186 -6.35 1.76 -5.52
C ILE A 186 -7.04 3.10 -5.74
N ASN A 187 -8.14 3.34 -5.03
CA ASN A 187 -8.94 4.57 -5.14
C ASN A 187 -9.21 5.20 -3.77
N ASN A 188 -9.92 6.35 -3.78
CA ASN A 188 -10.28 7.17 -2.61
C ASN A 188 -9.17 8.05 -2.03
N SER A 189 -8.10 8.28 -2.80
CA SER A 189 -7.02 9.23 -2.59
C SER A 189 -6.29 9.25 -1.24
N GLY A 190 -4.96 9.33 -1.28
CA GLY A 190 -4.15 9.58 -0.07
C GLY A 190 -3.94 8.35 0.82
N SER A 191 -4.05 7.14 0.28
CA SER A 191 -3.68 5.93 1.02
C SER A 191 -2.18 5.67 0.99
N ASP A 192 -1.70 4.93 1.99
CA ASP A 192 -0.37 4.32 2.03
C ASP A 192 -0.55 2.79 2.13
N VAL A 193 -0.15 2.05 1.09
CA VAL A 193 -0.40 0.60 1.00
C VAL A 193 0.92 -0.14 0.85
N THR A 194 1.23 -1.00 1.81
CA THR A 194 2.42 -1.86 1.77
C THR A 194 2.03 -3.28 1.35
N PHE A 195 2.75 -3.84 0.39
CA PHE A 195 2.58 -5.22 -0.06
C PHE A 195 3.84 -6.03 0.19
N THR A 196 3.75 -7.15 0.91
CA THR A 196 4.83 -8.16 0.89
C THR A 196 4.90 -8.80 -0.51
N THR A 197 3.82 -9.45 -0.94
CA THR A 197 3.64 -9.88 -2.34
C THR A 197 2.34 -9.35 -2.90
N LEU A 198 2.30 -9.24 -4.22
CA LEU A 198 1.10 -8.99 -4.98
C LEU A 198 1.00 -10.02 -6.11
N SER A 199 -0.16 -10.65 -6.26
CA SER A 199 -0.41 -11.63 -7.32
C SER A 199 -1.87 -11.55 -7.80
N SER A 200 -2.14 -12.20 -8.92
CA SER A 200 -3.49 -12.33 -9.47
C SER A 200 -3.64 -13.63 -10.26
N ASP A 201 -4.88 -13.98 -10.60
CA ASP A 201 -5.18 -15.10 -11.51
C ASP A 201 -4.89 -14.77 -12.99
N ASP A 202 -4.28 -13.62 -13.31
CA ASP A 202 -3.87 -13.30 -14.68
C ASP A 202 -2.76 -14.27 -15.12
N PRO A 203 -3.01 -15.15 -16.11
CA PRO A 203 -2.03 -16.16 -16.52
C PRO A 203 -0.79 -15.56 -17.21
N LEU A 204 -0.86 -14.30 -17.65
CA LEU A 204 0.28 -13.58 -18.21
C LEU A 204 1.13 -12.90 -17.15
N HIS A 205 0.59 -12.74 -15.93
CA HIS A 205 1.23 -12.07 -14.82
C HIS A 205 1.10 -12.86 -13.49
N PRO A 206 1.58 -14.11 -13.44
CA PRO A 206 1.34 -15.01 -12.30
C PRO A 206 1.99 -14.56 -10.99
N ASN A 207 2.98 -13.67 -11.03
CA ASN A 207 3.65 -13.14 -9.84
C ASN A 207 3.33 -11.66 -9.62
N GLY A 208 2.21 -11.19 -10.16
CA GLY A 208 1.87 -9.78 -10.15
C GLY A 208 0.47 -9.48 -10.64
N ALA A 209 0.30 -8.27 -11.15
CA ALA A 209 -0.86 -7.87 -11.92
C ALA A 209 -0.40 -7.05 -13.12
N ASN A 210 -0.98 -7.32 -14.30
CA ASN A 210 -0.62 -6.60 -15.52
C ASN A 210 -0.54 -5.07 -15.32
N ILE A 211 -1.49 -4.47 -14.58
CA ILE A 211 -1.41 -3.06 -14.17
C ILE A 211 -1.88 -2.89 -12.73
N LEU A 212 -1.13 -2.12 -11.94
CA LEU A 212 -1.55 -1.61 -10.62
C LEU A 212 -1.85 -0.11 -10.72
N ASN A 213 -3.12 0.24 -10.84
CA ASN A 213 -3.58 1.61 -11.04
C ASN A 213 -3.72 2.38 -9.72
N LEU A 214 -3.17 3.59 -9.67
CA LEU A 214 -3.18 4.48 -8.51
C LEU A 214 -4.01 5.73 -8.84
N TYR A 215 -5.22 5.82 -8.27
CA TYR A 215 -6.19 6.90 -8.54
C TYR A 215 -6.23 7.95 -7.43
N GLY A 216 -5.15 8.72 -7.27
CA GLY A 216 -5.17 9.97 -6.50
C GLY A 216 -4.21 10.01 -5.32
N ASN A 217 -2.98 10.48 -5.50
CA ASN A 217 -2.07 10.72 -4.38
C ASN A 217 -1.82 9.51 -3.47
N HIS A 218 -1.81 8.30 -4.03
CA HIS A 218 -1.53 7.08 -3.27
C HIS A 218 -0.04 6.81 -3.19
N THR A 219 0.39 6.22 -2.08
CA THR A 219 1.70 5.58 -1.95
C THR A 219 1.54 4.07 -1.94
N ILE A 220 2.31 3.36 -2.77
CA ILE A 220 2.51 1.92 -2.66
C ILE A 220 3.95 1.64 -2.23
N ARG A 221 4.14 0.66 -1.36
CA ARG A 221 5.44 0.32 -0.78
C ARG A 221 5.78 -1.16 -0.95
N ASN A 222 7.06 -1.42 -1.15
CA ASN A 222 7.61 -2.76 -1.04
C ASN A 222 7.65 -3.21 0.42
N GLY A 223 7.13 -4.40 0.68
CA GLY A 223 7.27 -5.10 1.96
C GLY A 223 8.43 -6.10 1.95
N GLN A 224 9.00 -6.40 0.79
CA GLN A 224 10.18 -7.23 0.61
C GLN A 224 10.82 -6.98 -0.76
N ASN A 225 11.91 -7.71 -1.05
CA ASN A 225 12.50 -7.68 -2.39
C ASN A 225 11.56 -8.29 -3.43
N ASN A 226 11.52 -7.68 -4.62
CA ASN A 226 10.73 -8.13 -5.77
C ASN A 226 9.21 -8.13 -5.53
N THR A 227 8.69 -7.22 -4.70
CA THR A 227 7.25 -7.11 -4.41
C THR A 227 6.40 -6.92 -5.68
N PHE A 228 6.86 -6.11 -6.64
CA PHE A 228 6.10 -5.78 -7.86
C PHE A 228 6.75 -6.33 -9.14
N ASN A 229 7.51 -7.42 -9.04
CA ASN A 229 8.40 -7.85 -10.12
C ASN A 229 7.73 -8.28 -11.45
N ASP A 230 6.43 -8.54 -11.40
CA ASP A 230 5.58 -8.84 -12.55
C ASP A 230 4.35 -7.91 -12.59
N SER A 231 4.51 -6.72 -12.00
CA SER A 231 3.45 -5.72 -11.91
C SER A 231 3.85 -4.41 -12.56
N ARG A 232 2.88 -3.71 -13.14
CA ARG A 232 3.12 -2.38 -13.74
C ARG A 232 2.43 -1.28 -12.91
N PRO A 233 3.11 -0.67 -11.92
CA PRO A 233 2.59 0.49 -11.21
C PRO A 233 2.22 1.61 -12.18
N TRP A 234 1.04 2.20 -11.99
CA TRP A 234 0.50 3.19 -12.93
C TRP A 234 -0.22 4.35 -12.24
N GLY A 235 0.36 5.54 -12.32
CA GLY A 235 -0.25 6.77 -11.81
C GLY A 235 -1.37 7.30 -12.73
N ARG A 236 -2.53 7.63 -12.16
CA ARG A 236 -3.73 8.07 -12.90
C ARG A 236 -4.22 9.46 -12.46
N ASN A 237 -5.13 10.02 -13.26
CA ASN A 237 -6.00 11.16 -12.91
C ASN A 237 -5.31 12.51 -12.66
N GLY A 238 -4.13 12.77 -13.23
CA GLY A 238 -3.47 14.08 -13.09
C GLY A 238 -2.97 14.35 -11.67
N THR A 239 -2.63 13.29 -10.93
CA THR A 239 -2.21 13.36 -9.52
C THR A 239 -0.76 12.91 -9.36
N THR A 240 -0.21 13.10 -8.15
CA THR A 240 1.15 12.66 -7.82
C THR A 240 1.07 11.40 -6.99
N ASN A 241 1.35 10.23 -7.57
CA ASN A 241 1.39 8.97 -6.83
C ASN A 241 2.84 8.57 -6.56
N THR A 242 3.05 7.75 -5.53
CA THR A 242 4.38 7.33 -5.09
C THR A 242 4.52 5.81 -5.14
N TYR A 243 5.59 5.35 -5.76
CA TYR A 243 6.11 4.00 -5.66
C TYR A 243 7.38 4.04 -4.80
N SER A 244 7.32 3.46 -3.60
CA SER A 244 8.42 3.48 -2.62
C SER A 244 9.08 2.11 -2.52
N LEU A 245 10.40 2.08 -2.65
CA LEU A 245 11.22 0.89 -2.47
C LEU A 245 11.30 0.46 -1.01
N ASN A 246 11.09 1.39 -0.08
CA ASN A 246 10.96 1.11 1.36
C ASN A 246 12.10 0.25 1.95
N GLY A 247 13.34 0.42 1.47
CA GLY A 247 14.49 -0.36 1.93
C GLY A 247 14.70 -1.70 1.21
N PHE A 248 14.02 -1.94 0.09
CA PHE A 248 14.06 -3.20 -0.66
C PHE A 248 14.45 -3.00 -2.13
N ASP A 249 14.92 -4.08 -2.74
CA ASP A 249 15.22 -4.14 -4.17
C ASP A 249 13.98 -4.55 -4.99
N ASP A 250 13.82 -4.02 -6.20
CA ASP A 250 12.78 -4.48 -7.11
C ASP A 250 13.21 -4.50 -8.58
N THR A 251 12.52 -5.32 -9.37
CA THR A 251 12.66 -5.40 -10.82
C THR A 251 11.29 -5.35 -11.46
N VAL A 252 10.84 -4.17 -11.85
CA VAL A 252 9.50 -3.98 -12.42
C VAL A 252 9.55 -3.98 -13.95
N PRO A 253 8.58 -4.61 -14.63
CA PRO A 253 8.50 -4.56 -16.09
C PRO A 253 8.39 -3.12 -16.57
N PHE A 254 7.54 -2.33 -15.92
CA PHE A 254 7.17 -1.00 -16.38
C PHE A 254 6.63 -0.12 -15.24
N ILE A 255 7.01 1.16 -15.22
CA ILE A 255 6.39 2.18 -14.36
C ILE A 255 5.69 3.20 -15.26
N GLY A 256 4.38 3.35 -15.10
CA GLY A 256 3.55 4.21 -15.92
C GLY A 256 2.97 5.40 -15.18
N THR A 257 2.66 6.46 -15.92
CA THR A 257 1.82 7.55 -15.45
C THR A 257 1.08 8.19 -16.62
N ASP A 258 -0.15 8.65 -16.39
CA ASP A 258 -0.95 9.36 -17.39
C ASP A 258 -0.40 10.78 -17.64
N ASN A 259 -0.73 11.36 -18.80
CA ASN A 259 -0.39 12.75 -19.10
C ASN A 259 -0.94 13.72 -18.03
N GLY A 260 -0.08 14.62 -17.54
CA GLY A 260 -0.41 15.55 -16.45
C GLY A 260 -0.35 14.94 -15.04
N SER A 261 0.00 13.65 -14.92
CA SER A 261 0.25 12.98 -13.65
C SER A 261 1.75 12.88 -13.38
N THR A 262 2.12 12.70 -12.12
CA THR A 262 3.49 12.48 -11.69
C THR A 262 3.59 11.14 -10.97
N MET A 263 4.64 10.38 -11.27
CA MET A 263 5.04 9.22 -10.48
C MET A 263 6.31 9.56 -9.73
N VAL A 264 6.25 9.54 -8.40
CA VAL A 264 7.42 9.61 -7.52
C VAL A 264 7.94 8.19 -7.32
N ILE A 265 9.22 7.98 -7.56
CA ILE A 265 9.94 6.73 -7.31
C ILE A 265 10.86 7.01 -6.12
N ASP A 266 10.41 6.60 -4.94
CA ASP A 266 11.06 6.89 -3.67
C ASP A 266 12.02 5.75 -3.28
N PHE A 267 13.33 6.02 -3.29
CA PHE A 267 14.36 5.09 -2.83
C PHE A 267 14.41 4.99 -1.29
N GLY A 268 13.65 5.82 -0.57
CA GLY A 268 13.47 5.72 0.86
C GLY A 268 14.49 6.53 1.66
N THR A 269 14.83 6.03 2.85
CA THR A 269 15.67 6.78 3.79
C THR A 269 17.14 6.69 3.38
N PRO A 270 17.87 7.83 3.36
CA PRO A 270 19.30 7.83 3.06
C PRO A 270 20.10 6.87 3.93
N GLY A 271 21.07 6.20 3.33
CA GLY A 271 21.97 5.25 3.99
C GLY A 271 21.50 3.78 3.97
N VAL A 272 20.35 3.47 3.38
CA VAL A 272 19.95 2.10 3.03
C VAL A 272 20.18 1.92 1.53
N ALA A 273 20.87 0.84 1.14
CA ALA A 273 21.07 0.54 -0.27
C ALA A 273 19.82 -0.09 -0.86
N ASN A 274 19.34 0.47 -1.97
CA ASN A 274 18.23 -0.06 -2.74
C ASN A 274 18.61 -0.17 -4.22
N SER A 275 18.01 -1.14 -4.88
CA SER A 275 18.16 -1.37 -6.31
C SER A 275 16.80 -1.38 -7.00
N LEU A 276 16.68 -0.60 -8.07
CA LEU A 276 15.53 -0.67 -8.98
C LEU A 276 16.00 -0.99 -10.39
N ILE A 277 15.47 -2.07 -10.95
CA ILE A 277 15.52 -2.36 -12.38
C ILE A 277 14.17 -2.04 -12.99
N TRP A 278 14.14 -1.02 -13.85
CA TRP A 278 12.98 -0.68 -14.67
C TRP A 278 13.21 -1.19 -16.08
N GLN A 279 12.50 -2.25 -16.45
CA GLN A 279 12.85 -3.06 -17.62
C GLN A 279 12.51 -2.44 -18.97
N GLU A 280 11.30 -1.91 -19.12
CA GLU A 280 10.77 -1.43 -20.39
C GLU A 280 10.75 0.10 -20.43
N GLY A 281 11.41 0.67 -21.44
CA GLY A 281 11.17 2.05 -21.86
C GLY A 281 9.79 2.20 -22.51
N GLY A 282 9.14 3.35 -22.27
CA GLY A 282 7.81 3.63 -22.80
C GLY A 282 7.10 4.65 -21.92
N PHE A 283 6.52 5.69 -22.49
CA PHE A 283 5.73 6.66 -21.73
C PHE A 283 4.44 6.97 -22.47
N ASN A 284 3.32 7.01 -21.73
CA ASN A 284 2.03 7.39 -22.29
C ASN A 284 1.90 8.91 -22.33
N GLY A 285 2.64 9.54 -23.25
CA GLY A 285 2.43 10.92 -23.66
C GLY A 285 3.51 11.92 -23.24
N THR A 286 3.42 13.11 -23.83
CA THR A 286 4.43 14.19 -23.75
C THR A 286 4.36 15.04 -22.48
N GLY A 287 3.63 14.62 -21.44
CA GLY A 287 3.51 15.36 -20.19
C GLY A 287 3.38 14.47 -18.96
N ALA A 288 3.87 13.23 -19.06
CA ALA A 288 4.21 12.40 -17.91
C ALA A 288 5.49 12.93 -17.24
N ALA A 289 5.54 12.88 -15.91
CA ALA A 289 6.74 13.22 -15.13
C ALA A 289 7.08 12.11 -14.13
N TYR A 290 8.38 11.80 -14.01
CA TYR A 290 8.90 10.80 -13.09
C TYR A 290 9.96 11.44 -12.20
N LEU A 291 9.72 11.41 -10.90
CA LEU A 291 10.62 11.99 -9.90
C LEU A 291 11.26 10.86 -9.12
N VAL A 292 12.53 10.59 -9.36
CA VAL A 292 13.32 9.69 -8.52
C VAL A 292 13.82 10.51 -7.33
N GLU A 293 13.42 10.13 -6.13
CA GLU A 293 13.74 10.83 -4.88
C GLU A 293 14.46 9.90 -3.90
N GLY A 294 15.25 10.48 -3.00
CA GLY A 294 15.99 9.72 -1.99
C GLY A 294 17.16 8.90 -2.54
N PHE A 295 17.55 9.09 -3.80
CA PHE A 295 18.59 8.29 -4.46
C PHE A 295 20.00 8.65 -3.96
N ASP A 296 20.66 7.76 -3.25
CA ASP A 296 22.01 7.95 -2.73
C ASP A 296 23.08 7.49 -3.74
N VAL A 297 23.75 8.47 -4.36
CA VAL A 297 24.79 8.22 -5.38
C VAL A 297 25.92 7.35 -4.81
N GLY A 298 26.16 6.21 -5.46
CA GLY A 298 27.19 5.25 -5.06
C GLY A 298 26.75 4.24 -4.01
N LEU A 299 25.54 4.38 -3.46
CA LEU A 299 24.90 3.39 -2.59
C LEU A 299 23.74 2.70 -3.32
N ASP A 300 22.84 3.49 -3.89
CA ASP A 300 21.69 3.00 -4.65
C ASP A 300 22.05 2.69 -6.10
N SER A 301 21.28 1.79 -6.71
CA SER A 301 21.37 1.52 -8.14
C SER A 301 20.03 1.63 -8.84
N LEU A 302 19.99 2.45 -9.89
CA LEU A 302 18.86 2.56 -10.80
C LEU A 302 19.31 2.13 -12.19
N ARG A 303 18.68 1.09 -12.73
CA ARG A 303 18.95 0.58 -14.08
C ARG A 303 17.71 0.69 -14.95
N LEU A 304 17.85 1.36 -16.09
CA LEU A 304 16.74 1.65 -17.00
C LEU A 304 16.84 0.85 -18.30
N GLY A 305 15.71 0.35 -18.80
CA GLY A 305 15.56 -0.11 -20.17
C GLY A 305 16.35 -1.37 -20.51
N VAL A 306 16.42 -2.34 -19.59
CA VAL A 306 17.13 -3.61 -19.83
C VAL A 306 16.48 -4.48 -20.90
N SER A 307 15.15 -4.39 -21.05
CA SER A 307 14.37 -5.13 -22.05
C SER A 307 14.06 -4.27 -23.28
N ALA A 308 13.85 -2.97 -23.07
CA ALA A 308 13.67 -1.99 -24.15
C ALA A 308 14.30 -0.64 -23.76
N PRO A 309 15.25 -0.10 -24.53
CA PRO A 309 15.97 1.12 -24.15
C PRO A 309 15.05 2.34 -24.16
N PHE A 310 15.36 3.30 -23.29
CA PHE A 310 14.71 4.61 -23.29
C PHE A 310 15.33 5.51 -24.36
N ALA A 311 14.50 6.22 -25.12
CA ALA A 311 14.96 7.33 -25.95
C ALA A 311 15.35 8.54 -25.08
N ASP A 312 16.24 9.40 -25.58
CA ASP A 312 16.64 10.60 -24.83
C ASP A 312 15.45 11.51 -24.46
N THR A 313 14.47 11.64 -25.37
CA THR A 313 13.24 12.39 -25.12
C THR A 313 12.36 11.80 -24.03
N GLN A 314 12.53 10.51 -23.73
CA GLN A 314 11.90 9.85 -22.60
C GLN A 314 12.70 10.16 -21.34
N LEU A 315 14.02 9.99 -21.37
CA LEU A 315 14.89 10.24 -20.22
C LEU A 315 14.77 11.66 -19.67
N THR A 316 14.46 12.66 -20.50
CA THR A 316 14.17 14.04 -20.05
C THR A 316 12.89 14.18 -19.21
N GLN A 317 12.02 13.18 -19.17
CA GLN A 317 10.84 13.13 -18.30
C GLN A 317 11.16 12.58 -16.89
N ILE A 318 12.37 12.06 -16.69
CA ILE A 318 12.87 11.56 -15.42
C ILE A 318 13.79 12.62 -14.80
N THR A 319 13.61 12.90 -13.51
CA THR A 319 14.60 13.65 -12.72
C THR A 319 15.07 12.81 -11.55
N VAL A 320 16.37 12.89 -11.21
CA VAL A 320 16.96 12.15 -10.09
C VAL A 320 17.39 13.15 -9.03
N ASN A 321 16.75 13.14 -7.86
CA ASN A 321 16.88 14.14 -6.81
C ASN A 321 16.78 15.59 -7.37
N GLY A 322 15.83 15.80 -8.28
CA GLY A 322 15.63 17.08 -8.98
C GLY A 322 16.67 17.42 -10.05
N ILE A 323 17.65 16.55 -10.29
CA ILE A 323 18.67 16.71 -11.34
C ILE A 323 18.09 16.21 -12.67
N ALA A 324 18.25 17.00 -13.73
CA ALA A 324 17.77 16.66 -15.07
C ALA A 324 18.71 15.71 -15.81
N TYR A 325 18.13 14.92 -16.72
CA TYR A 325 18.89 14.10 -17.65
C TYR A 325 19.69 14.96 -18.63
N SER A 326 20.91 14.52 -18.94
CA SER A 326 21.65 14.99 -20.11
C SER A 326 22.41 13.82 -20.74
N ALA A 327 22.30 13.67 -22.06
CA ALA A 327 23.03 12.64 -22.80
C ALA A 327 24.54 12.93 -22.85
N ASP A 328 24.93 14.20 -22.76
CA ASP A 328 26.32 14.68 -22.79
C ASP A 328 26.59 15.62 -21.60
N ASP A 329 27.86 15.89 -21.26
CA ASP A 329 28.20 16.93 -20.26
C ASP A 329 27.71 18.30 -20.77
N PRO A 330 26.81 18.99 -20.03
CA PRO A 330 26.29 20.27 -20.46
C PRO A 330 27.35 21.38 -20.42
N MET A 331 28.52 21.16 -19.82
CA MET A 331 29.60 22.13 -19.66
C MET A 331 29.16 23.42 -18.94
N THR A 332 28.07 23.36 -18.17
CA THR A 332 27.51 24.49 -17.41
C THR A 332 28.00 24.55 -15.97
N GLY A 333 28.73 23.52 -15.51
CA GLY A 333 29.11 23.33 -14.12
C GLY A 333 27.96 22.89 -13.20
N ALA A 334 26.74 22.73 -13.73
CA ALA A 334 25.62 22.18 -12.99
C ALA A 334 25.72 20.65 -12.91
N ALA A 335 25.12 20.06 -11.88
CA ALA A 335 24.96 18.61 -11.82
C ALA A 335 23.98 18.15 -12.91
N TYR A 336 24.26 17.00 -13.50
CA TYR A 336 23.39 16.31 -14.45
C TYR A 336 23.47 14.81 -14.19
N TRP A 337 22.56 14.03 -14.76
CA TRP A 337 22.71 12.58 -14.78
C TRP A 337 22.60 12.03 -16.21
N SER A 338 23.30 10.93 -16.46
CA SER A 338 23.30 10.24 -17.74
C SER A 338 23.19 8.73 -17.52
N LEU A 339 23.01 7.98 -18.60
CA LEU A 339 23.17 6.53 -18.58
C LEU A 339 24.61 6.14 -18.91
N ASP A 340 25.11 5.09 -18.26
CA ASP A 340 26.34 4.43 -18.65
C ASP A 340 26.12 3.41 -19.79
N GLY A 341 27.20 2.77 -20.25
CA GLY A 341 27.13 1.77 -21.31
C GLY A 341 26.33 0.49 -20.97
N ASN A 342 25.90 0.32 -19.72
CA ASN A 342 25.07 -0.79 -19.22
C ASN A 342 23.67 -0.33 -18.77
N ASN A 343 23.30 0.92 -19.07
CA ASN A 343 22.07 1.62 -18.70
C ASN A 343 21.89 1.85 -17.19
N PHE A 344 22.96 1.96 -16.42
CA PHE A 344 22.89 2.46 -15.05
C PHE A 344 22.87 3.99 -15.02
N VAL A 345 22.07 4.54 -14.12
CA VAL A 345 22.07 5.98 -13.84
C VAL A 345 23.38 6.37 -13.17
N GLN A 346 24.03 7.39 -13.72
CA GLN A 346 25.21 8.04 -13.16
C GLN A 346 24.93 9.52 -12.93
N VAL A 347 25.22 10.02 -11.73
CA VAL A 347 25.11 11.45 -11.41
C VAL A 347 26.51 12.06 -11.48
N LEU A 348 26.67 13.09 -12.29
CA LEU A 348 27.95 13.72 -12.62
C LEU A 348 27.90 15.21 -12.29
N GLN A 349 29.04 15.78 -11.88
CA GLN A 349 29.21 17.22 -11.84
C GLN A 349 29.90 17.65 -13.13
N GLY A 350 29.26 18.52 -13.90
CA GLY A 350 29.90 19.14 -15.07
C GLY A 350 31.21 19.79 -14.62
N GLY A 351 32.31 19.43 -15.27
CA GLY A 351 33.62 19.92 -14.86
C GLY A 351 33.61 21.44 -14.79
N VAL A 352 34.03 22.01 -13.66
CA VAL A 352 34.56 23.38 -13.68
C VAL A 352 35.65 23.34 -14.74
N PRO A 353 35.61 24.19 -15.80
CA PRO A 353 36.67 24.17 -16.80
C PRO A 353 37.98 24.30 -16.03
N GLU A 354 38.87 23.31 -16.16
CA GLU A 354 40.17 23.36 -15.52
C GLU A 354 40.72 24.76 -15.81
N PRO A 355 41.14 25.54 -14.79
CA PRO A 355 41.70 26.85 -15.05
C PRO A 355 42.82 26.63 -16.06
N SER A 356 42.64 27.15 -17.27
CA SER A 356 43.61 27.00 -18.34
C SER A 356 44.98 27.30 -17.75
N ALA A 357 45.97 26.42 -17.95
CA ALA A 357 47.30 26.47 -17.34
C ALA A 357 48.09 27.78 -17.57
N SER A 358 47.48 28.80 -18.17
CA SER A 358 47.99 30.12 -18.48
C SER A 358 47.81 31.19 -17.39
N THR A 359 47.21 30.89 -16.22
CA THR A 359 47.02 31.88 -15.13
C THR A 359 47.79 31.57 -13.84
N LEU A 360 48.83 30.74 -13.91
CA LEU A 360 49.79 30.55 -12.81
C LEU A 360 51.17 31.15 -13.14
N LEU A 361 51.20 32.42 -13.57
CA LEU A 361 52.46 33.15 -13.74
C LEU A 361 52.30 34.64 -13.43
N LEU A 362 52.13 35.00 -12.16
CA LEU A 362 52.64 36.25 -11.58
C LEU A 362 52.31 36.32 -10.08
N LEU A 363 53.23 35.90 -9.21
CA LEU A 363 53.55 36.55 -7.92
C LEU A 363 54.66 35.76 -7.19
N ALA A 364 55.86 35.72 -7.77
CA ALA A 364 57.05 35.26 -7.07
C ALA A 364 58.25 36.14 -7.44
N LEU A 365 58.10 37.46 -7.33
CA LEU A 365 59.20 38.42 -7.40
C LEU A 365 58.87 39.67 -6.58
N ALA A 366 59.02 39.55 -5.27
CA ALA A 366 59.33 40.68 -4.38
C ALA A 366 59.87 40.13 -3.06
N GLY A 367 61.17 40.34 -2.79
CA GLY A 367 61.72 40.09 -1.45
C GLY A 367 63.18 39.65 -1.37
N SER A 368 64.05 40.20 -2.21
CA SER A 368 65.50 40.10 -1.97
C SER A 368 65.90 40.92 -0.74
N THR A 369 66.65 40.26 0.14
CA THR A 369 67.79 40.80 0.91
C THR A 369 67.57 41.99 1.87
N ARG A 370 67.66 41.70 3.18
CA ARG A 370 68.54 42.48 4.07
C ARG A 370 69.08 41.68 5.26
N ARG A 371 70.41 41.50 5.22
CA ARG A 371 71.32 41.18 6.33
C ARG A 371 71.13 42.15 7.52
N ARG A 372 71.09 41.63 8.76
CA ARG A 372 72.14 41.82 9.79
C ARG A 372 71.83 41.03 11.09
N SER A 373 72.92 40.48 11.63
CA SER A 373 73.11 39.64 12.83
C SER A 373 73.32 40.51 14.10
N PRO A 374 73.81 40.02 15.26
CA PRO A 374 73.25 39.09 16.28
C PRO A 374 73.21 39.72 17.71
N ARG A 375 72.61 39.01 18.68
CA ARG A 375 72.84 39.01 20.17
C ARG A 375 71.52 38.56 20.80
N GLY A 376 71.41 37.59 21.70
CA GLY A 376 72.31 37.05 22.70
C GLY A 376 71.48 36.95 24.00
N GLY A 377 71.55 35.85 24.75
CA GLY A 377 71.01 35.83 26.11
C GLY A 377 70.34 34.53 26.55
N HIS A 378 71.04 33.81 27.42
CA HIS A 378 70.55 32.78 28.34
C HIS A 378 69.33 33.19 29.18
N ARG A 379 68.46 32.20 29.52
CA ARG A 379 68.12 31.72 30.90
C ARG A 379 66.90 30.78 30.82
N ARG A 380 67.06 29.50 31.18
CA ARG A 380 66.67 28.84 32.45
C ARG A 380 65.16 28.70 32.70
N SER A 381 64.73 27.44 32.73
CA SER A 381 63.90 26.77 33.74
C SER A 381 62.67 27.49 34.30
N CYS A 382 61.49 26.93 34.06
CA CYS A 382 60.71 26.14 35.03
C CYS A 382 59.96 25.05 34.26
#